data_AF-A0A1R2BGT1-F1
#
_entry.id   AF-A0A1R2BGT1-F1
#
_cell.length_a   1.000
_cell.length_b   1.000
_cell.length_c   1.000
_cell.angle_alpha   90.00
_cell.angle_beta   90.00
_cell.angle_gamma   90.00
#
_symmetry.space_group_name_H-M   'P 1'
#
loop_
_entity.id
_entity.type
_entity.pdbx_description
1 polymer ?
#
loop_
_entity_poly.entity_id
_entity_poly.type
_entity_poly.pdbx_seq_one_letter_code
_entity_poly.pdbx_strand_id
1 'polypeptide(L)'
;MHPSDKFLQLEKDNEIESVRFKITNLKNVLEEITLQPKLSPCDKNYVIILIRHGLTVLNTRNPQVLENIIDSLNSMLKSYKGSLCTRIYTERFTSLVAQLMGCLIIESNLKTLKAGEKNIFKDIEIKSLKEQVEYYRSRAEILQKVVAKTQNMNLPELNRKLEAIRSELGSLSPSGSSASSILPDERPFSPIGSSDEENKDQEEMKKYFYSLCLTQKINVSAAKKHVPNLSISKMLQDVMDKGIPSEDWQAFISTQFSNPDQKFVDQKPQRRSPLKHLKVFEKIIEDH
;
A
#
# COMPACT_ATOMS: atom_id res chain seq x y z
N MET A 1 -11.63 15.23 1.83
CA MET A 1 -10.58 15.15 0.77
C MET A 1 -9.59 14.07 1.17
N HIS A 2 -9.69 12.87 0.60
CA HIS A 2 -8.67 11.84 0.79
C HIS A 2 -7.42 12.22 0.00
N PRO A 3 -6.20 12.02 0.55
CA PRO A 3 -4.99 12.15 -0.25
C PRO A 3 -5.07 11.11 -1.36
N SER A 4 -5.01 11.55 -2.61
CA SER A 4 -4.97 10.64 -3.76
C SER A 4 -3.80 9.68 -3.60
N ASP A 5 -3.95 8.41 -4.00
CA ASP A 5 -2.88 7.39 -3.98
C ASP A 5 -1.56 7.85 -4.62
N LYS A 6 -1.65 8.85 -5.52
CA LYS A 6 -0.49 9.55 -6.10
C LYS A 6 0.35 10.28 -5.05
N PHE A 7 -0.29 10.88 -4.04
CA PHE A 7 0.37 11.62 -2.97
C PHE A 7 1.12 10.69 -2.01
N LEU A 8 0.53 9.53 -1.67
CA LEU A 8 1.19 8.50 -0.86
C LEU A 8 2.35 7.81 -1.60
N GLN A 9 2.31 7.77 -2.94
CA GLN A 9 3.45 7.32 -3.76
C GLN A 9 4.57 8.36 -3.81
N LEU A 10 4.22 9.65 -3.99
CA LEU A 10 5.19 10.75 -3.95
C LEU A 10 5.92 10.86 -2.62
N GLU A 11 5.23 10.66 -1.50
CA GLU A 11 5.83 10.73 -0.15
C GLU A 11 6.82 9.58 0.11
N LYS A 12 6.63 8.41 -0.50
CA LYS A 12 7.49 7.21 -0.33
C LYS A 12 8.66 7.15 -1.32
N ASP A 13 8.45 7.55 -2.57
CA ASP A 13 9.56 7.75 -3.51
C ASP A 13 10.53 8.81 -2.97
N ASN A 14 10.00 9.80 -2.23
CA ASN A 14 10.79 10.76 -1.48
C ASN A 14 11.61 10.13 -0.32
N GLU A 15 11.13 9.06 0.34
CA GLU A 15 11.89 8.39 1.39
C GLU A 15 13.09 7.61 0.86
N ILE A 16 12.92 6.83 -0.22
CA ILE A 16 14.03 6.08 -0.85
C ILE A 16 15.10 7.05 -1.33
N GLU A 17 14.70 8.10 -2.04
CA GLU A 17 15.62 9.13 -2.52
C GLU A 17 16.26 9.93 -1.37
N SER A 18 15.52 10.19 -0.28
CA SER A 18 16.08 10.81 0.93
C SER A 18 17.17 9.96 1.56
N VAL A 19 16.98 8.64 1.66
CA VAL A 19 18.00 7.72 2.20
C VAL A 19 19.19 7.63 1.25
N ARG A 20 18.97 7.53 -0.07
CA ARG A 20 20.03 7.56 -1.08
C ARG A 20 20.84 8.85 -1.00
N PHE A 21 20.19 10.00 -0.85
CA PHE A 21 20.85 11.28 -0.67
C PHE A 21 21.74 11.31 0.59
N LYS A 22 21.25 10.77 1.72
CA LYS A 22 22.06 10.64 2.94
C LYS A 22 23.27 9.73 2.75
N ILE A 23 23.12 8.64 2.01
CA ILE A 23 24.21 7.72 1.67
C ILE A 23 25.23 8.41 0.76
N THR A 24 24.78 9.15 -0.25
CA THR A 24 25.65 9.96 -1.13
C THR A 24 26.45 10.98 -0.34
N ASN A 25 25.81 11.75 0.54
CA ASN A 25 26.51 12.71 1.38
C ASN A 25 27.54 12.04 2.29
N LEU A 26 27.18 10.90 2.88
CA LEU A 26 28.09 10.14 3.73
C LEU A 26 29.31 9.62 2.94
N LYS A 27 29.08 9.11 1.73
CA LYS A 27 30.14 8.69 0.81
C LYS A 27 31.07 9.87 0.47
N ASN A 28 30.52 11.04 0.13
CA ASN A 28 31.32 12.22 -0.22
C ASN A 28 32.20 12.67 0.97
N VAL A 29 31.65 12.67 2.18
CA VAL A 29 32.43 12.95 3.40
C VAL A 29 33.54 11.93 3.61
N LEU A 30 33.28 10.64 3.36
CA LEU A 30 34.30 9.60 3.46
C LEU A 30 35.41 9.78 2.41
N GLU A 31 35.06 10.19 1.19
CA GLU A 31 36.04 10.53 0.14
C GLU A 31 36.93 11.71 0.56
N GLU A 32 36.35 12.77 1.13
CA GLU A 32 37.12 13.90 1.69
C GLU A 32 38.06 13.45 2.82
N ILE A 33 37.62 12.53 3.70
CA ILE A 33 38.46 11.98 4.77
C ILE A 33 39.65 11.21 4.19
N THR A 34 39.48 10.47 3.09
CA THR A 34 40.60 9.74 2.47
C THR A 34 41.70 10.64 1.89
N LEU A 35 41.39 11.90 1.60
CA LEU A 35 42.37 12.88 1.11
C LEU A 35 43.24 13.44 2.26
N GLN A 36 42.88 13.21 3.52
CA GLN A 36 43.65 13.73 4.64
C GLN A 36 44.95 12.91 4.87
N PRO A 37 46.11 13.58 4.99
CA PRO A 37 47.40 12.91 5.10
C PRO A 37 47.65 12.22 6.45
N LYS A 38 46.82 12.49 7.47
CA LYS A 38 46.98 11.99 8.85
C LYS A 38 46.13 10.75 9.18
N LEU A 39 45.45 10.16 8.20
CA LEU A 39 44.58 9.01 8.45
C LEU A 39 45.40 7.75 8.73
N SER A 40 45.09 7.03 9.81
CA SER A 40 45.79 5.79 10.14
C SER A 40 45.59 4.75 9.03
N PRO A 41 46.57 3.85 8.77
CA PRO A 41 46.42 2.82 7.74
C PRO A 41 45.19 1.92 7.96
N CYS A 42 44.87 1.63 9.22
CA CYS A 42 43.67 0.86 9.58
C CYS A 42 42.40 1.63 9.20
N ASP A 43 42.27 2.89 9.62
CA ASP A 43 41.12 3.74 9.28
C ASP A 43 40.97 3.90 7.77
N LYS A 44 42.08 4.09 7.05
CA LYS A 44 42.08 4.22 5.60
C LYS A 44 41.48 3.00 4.92
N ASN A 45 41.81 1.79 5.37
CA ASN A 45 41.22 0.56 4.83
C ASN A 45 39.71 0.49 5.08
N TYR A 46 39.25 0.79 6.30
CA TYR A 46 37.81 0.80 6.63
C TYR A 46 37.06 1.83 5.77
N VAL A 47 37.58 3.05 5.65
CA VAL A 47 36.96 4.13 4.85
C VAL A 47 36.89 3.74 3.37
N ILE A 48 37.95 3.14 2.80
CA ILE A 48 37.92 2.65 1.42
C ILE A 48 36.85 1.57 1.22
N ILE A 49 36.71 0.63 2.17
CA ILE A 49 35.66 -0.40 2.12
C ILE A 49 34.27 0.25 2.17
N LEU A 50 34.07 1.25 3.04
CA LEU A 50 32.81 2.00 3.12
C LEU A 50 32.49 2.74 1.81
N ILE A 51 33.46 3.38 1.16
CA ILE A 51 33.26 4.06 -0.11
C ILE A 51 32.84 3.07 -1.21
N ARG A 52 33.52 1.90 -1.29
CA ARG A 52 33.19 0.84 -2.25
C ARG A 52 31.77 0.33 -2.02
N HIS A 53 31.42 0.00 -0.78
CA HIS A 53 30.06 -0.41 -0.42
C HIS A 53 29.05 0.70 -0.72
N GLY A 54 29.40 1.97 -0.47
CA GLY A 54 28.58 3.14 -0.81
C GLY A 54 28.24 3.19 -2.30
N LEU A 55 29.22 2.98 -3.18
CA LEU A 55 28.98 2.89 -4.62
C LEU A 55 28.06 1.72 -4.98
N THR A 56 28.26 0.54 -4.40
CA THR A 56 27.41 -0.62 -4.66
C THR A 56 25.98 -0.38 -4.20
N VAL A 57 25.78 0.19 -3.02
CA VAL A 57 24.46 0.51 -2.45
C VAL A 57 23.71 1.52 -3.32
N LEU A 58 24.41 2.55 -3.83
CA LEU A 58 23.80 3.55 -4.71
C LEU A 58 23.44 2.99 -6.09
N ASN A 59 24.13 1.97 -6.58
CA ASN A 59 23.87 1.39 -7.90
C ASN A 59 22.90 0.19 -7.90
N THR A 60 22.58 -0.36 -6.72
CA THR A 60 21.70 -1.53 -6.61
C THR A 60 20.30 -1.16 -6.13
N ARG A 61 19.30 -1.92 -6.58
CA ARG A 61 17.96 -1.99 -5.97
C ARG A 61 17.66 -3.39 -5.43
N ASN A 62 18.62 -4.30 -5.50
CA ASN A 62 18.45 -5.69 -5.09
C ASN A 62 18.62 -5.80 -3.56
N PRO A 63 17.58 -6.19 -2.80
CA PRO A 63 17.66 -6.31 -1.34
C PRO A 63 18.68 -7.35 -0.88
N GLN A 64 18.90 -8.43 -1.63
CA GLN A 64 19.91 -9.45 -1.29
C GLN A 64 21.34 -8.87 -1.30
N VAL A 65 21.62 -7.96 -2.23
CA VAL A 65 22.92 -7.27 -2.30
C VAL A 65 23.09 -6.37 -1.08
N LEU A 66 22.02 -5.69 -0.65
CA LEU A 66 22.05 -4.84 0.54
C LEU A 66 22.23 -5.64 1.82
N GLU A 67 21.58 -6.78 1.94
CA GLU A 67 21.74 -7.73 3.06
C GLU A 67 23.19 -8.21 3.18
N ASN A 68 23.78 -8.66 2.07
CA ASN A 68 25.20 -9.07 2.04
C ASN A 68 26.15 -7.94 2.47
N ILE A 69 25.84 -6.68 2.10
CA ILE A 69 26.62 -5.52 2.53
C ILE A 69 26.44 -5.29 4.04
N ILE A 70 25.22 -5.36 4.56
CA ILE A 70 24.97 -5.24 6.01
C ILE A 70 25.74 -6.30 6.79
N ASP A 71 25.75 -7.55 6.34
CA ASP A 71 26.50 -8.63 6.97
C ASP A 71 28.02 -8.41 6.90
N SER A 72 28.52 -7.93 5.76
CA SER A 72 29.92 -7.52 5.60
C SER A 72 30.30 -6.40 6.58
N LEU A 73 29.45 -5.38 6.72
CA LEU A 73 29.65 -4.27 7.65
C LEU A 73 29.59 -4.73 9.12
N ASN A 74 28.65 -5.61 9.47
CA ASN A 74 28.53 -6.18 10.81
C ASN A 74 29.73 -7.05 11.18
N SER A 75 30.23 -7.85 10.25
CA SER A 75 31.47 -8.62 10.43
C SER A 75 32.66 -7.70 10.67
N MET A 76 32.75 -6.63 9.87
CA MET A 76 33.78 -5.60 9.99
C MET A 76 33.73 -4.84 11.32
N LEU A 77 32.53 -4.57 11.86
CA LEU A 77 32.32 -3.97 13.17
C LEU A 77 32.74 -4.89 14.33
N LYS A 78 32.56 -6.21 14.20
CA LYS A 78 32.99 -7.19 15.22
C LYS A 78 34.51 -7.27 15.35
N SER A 79 35.23 -7.21 14.23
CA SER A 79 36.70 -7.26 14.20
C SER A 79 37.34 -5.88 14.06
N TYR A 80 36.67 -4.83 14.53
CA TYR A 80 37.06 -3.45 14.28
C TYR A 80 38.29 -3.02 15.10
N LYS A 81 39.32 -2.48 14.43
CA LYS A 81 40.59 -2.02 15.03
C LYS A 81 40.95 -0.56 14.71
N GLY A 82 40.05 0.18 14.06
CA GLY A 82 40.28 1.58 13.69
C GLY A 82 39.96 2.57 14.81
N SER A 83 39.94 3.86 14.47
CA SER A 83 39.52 4.95 15.35
C SER A 83 38.03 4.89 15.67
N LEU A 84 37.62 5.52 16.78
CA LEU A 84 36.20 5.65 17.12
C LEU A 84 35.41 6.41 16.03
N CYS A 85 36.02 7.42 15.40
CA CYS A 85 35.39 8.21 14.34
C CYS A 85 34.96 7.33 13.16
N THR A 86 35.88 6.50 12.65
CA THR A 86 35.59 5.60 11.53
C THR A 86 34.57 4.51 11.91
N ARG A 87 34.52 4.11 13.20
CA ARG A 87 33.48 3.20 13.71
C ARG A 87 32.09 3.84 13.64
N ILE A 88 31.95 5.09 14.10
CA ILE A 88 30.68 5.83 14.05
C ILE A 88 30.20 5.95 12.60
N TYR A 89 31.10 6.25 11.66
CA TYR A 89 30.76 6.27 10.24
C TYR A 89 30.29 4.92 9.72
N THR A 90 30.92 3.83 10.15
CA THR A 90 30.53 2.46 9.78
C THR A 90 29.14 2.11 10.33
N GLU A 91 28.87 2.40 11.60
CA GLU A 91 27.57 2.15 12.24
C GLU A 91 26.46 2.98 11.56
N ARG A 92 26.73 4.26 11.30
CA ARG A 92 25.81 5.16 10.58
C ARG A 92 25.54 4.66 9.15
N PHE A 93 26.59 4.23 8.44
CA PHE A 93 26.45 3.68 7.10
C PHE A 93 25.59 2.40 7.11
N THR A 94 25.87 1.47 8.04
CA THR A 94 25.10 0.23 8.22
C THR A 94 23.62 0.52 8.47
N SER A 95 23.32 1.47 9.36
CA SER A 95 21.95 1.90 9.66
C SER A 95 21.23 2.44 8.42
N LEU A 96 21.90 3.25 7.60
CA LEU A 96 21.33 3.79 6.36
C LEU A 96 21.07 2.69 5.32
N VAL A 97 21.98 1.71 5.18
CA VAL A 97 21.79 0.57 4.27
C VAL A 97 20.59 -0.29 4.71
N ALA A 98 20.47 -0.56 6.01
CA ALA A 98 19.31 -1.27 6.57
C ALA A 98 18.00 -0.51 6.36
N GLN A 99 18.01 0.82 6.52
CA GLN A 99 16.86 1.66 6.23
C GLN A 99 16.47 1.59 4.75
N LEU A 100 17.44 1.70 3.83
CA LEU A 100 17.19 1.60 2.39
C LEU A 100 16.60 0.24 2.01
N MET A 101 17.15 -0.84 2.57
CA MET A 101 16.63 -2.20 2.36
C MET A 101 15.17 -2.31 2.82
N GLY A 102 14.85 -1.78 4.01
CA GLY A 102 13.48 -1.73 4.53
C GLY A 102 12.53 -0.98 3.59
N CYS A 103 12.94 0.20 3.09
CA CYS A 103 12.13 0.98 2.14
C CYS A 103 11.88 0.20 0.83
N LEU A 104 12.90 -0.48 0.28
CA LEU A 104 12.77 -1.26 -0.96
C LEU A 104 11.87 -2.49 -0.79
N ILE A 105 11.94 -3.18 0.35
CA ILE A 105 11.05 -4.31 0.65
C ILE A 105 9.60 -3.84 0.71
N ILE A 106 9.33 -2.74 1.44
CA ILE A 106 7.98 -2.17 1.53
C ILE A 106 7.46 -1.75 0.15
N GLU A 107 8.28 -1.11 -0.67
CA GLU A 107 7.93 -0.72 -2.04
C GLU A 107 7.55 -1.94 -2.90
N SER A 108 8.33 -3.02 -2.82
CA SER A 108 8.08 -4.26 -3.56
C SER A 108 6.78 -4.95 -3.16
N ASN A 109 6.47 -4.97 -1.86
CA ASN A 109 5.23 -5.54 -1.32
C ASN A 109 3.99 -4.73 -1.74
N LEU A 110 4.11 -3.40 -1.82
CA LEU A 110 3.01 -2.55 -2.30
C LEU A 110 2.76 -2.71 -3.80
N LYS A 111 3.84 -2.85 -4.60
CA LYS A 111 3.72 -3.09 -6.05
C LYS A 111 3.06 -4.43 -6.34
N THR A 112 3.41 -5.47 -5.60
CA THR A 112 2.79 -6.80 -5.74
C THR A 112 1.32 -6.78 -5.31
N LEU A 113 0.94 -6.05 -4.26
CA LEU A 113 -0.46 -5.89 -3.85
C LEU A 113 -1.30 -5.20 -4.93
N LYS A 114 -0.82 -4.09 -5.49
CA LYS A 114 -1.49 -3.37 -6.60
C LYS A 114 -1.57 -4.20 -7.89
N ALA A 115 -0.56 -5.05 -8.15
CA ALA A 115 -0.59 -5.98 -9.27
C ALA A 115 -1.59 -7.11 -9.06
N GLY A 116 -1.70 -7.63 -7.83
CA GLY A 116 -2.70 -8.61 -7.43
C GLY A 116 -4.13 -8.09 -7.62
N GLU A 117 -4.41 -6.87 -7.18
CA GLU A 117 -5.71 -6.21 -7.40
C GLU A 117 -6.05 -6.09 -8.89
N LYS A 118 -5.10 -5.63 -9.72
CA LYS A 118 -5.31 -5.55 -11.18
C LYS A 118 -5.57 -6.91 -11.83
N ASN A 119 -4.98 -7.98 -11.31
CA ASN A 119 -5.21 -9.32 -11.83
C ASN A 119 -6.60 -9.84 -11.43
N ILE A 120 -7.08 -9.55 -10.22
CA ILE A 120 -8.44 -9.89 -9.79
C ILE A 120 -9.49 -9.23 -10.69
N PHE A 121 -9.32 -7.94 -11.02
CA PHE A 121 -10.24 -7.24 -11.93
C PHE A 121 -10.25 -7.85 -13.34
N LYS A 122 -9.07 -8.23 -13.86
CA LYS A 122 -8.97 -8.91 -15.16
C LYS A 122 -9.59 -10.31 -15.14
N ASP A 123 -9.46 -11.04 -14.04
CA ASP A 123 -10.04 -12.37 -13.90
C ASP A 123 -11.58 -12.30 -13.84
N ILE A 124 -12.13 -11.26 -13.19
CA ILE A 124 -13.58 -10.98 -13.20
C ILE A 124 -14.05 -10.61 -14.62
N GLU A 125 -13.30 -9.77 -15.34
CA GLU A 125 -13.61 -9.38 -16.72
C GLU A 125 -13.56 -10.58 -17.68
N ILE A 126 -12.53 -11.43 -17.57
CA ILE A 126 -12.41 -12.66 -18.36
C ILE A 126 -13.56 -13.62 -18.05
N LYS A 127 -13.96 -13.74 -16.78
CA LYS A 127 -15.08 -14.62 -16.39
C LYS A 127 -16.40 -14.12 -16.98
N SER A 128 -16.67 -12.82 -16.90
CA SER A 128 -17.83 -12.17 -17.51
C SER A 128 -17.86 -12.38 -19.03
N LEU A 129 -16.74 -12.16 -19.72
CA LEU A 129 -16.63 -12.39 -21.16
C LEU A 129 -16.85 -13.86 -21.54
N LYS A 130 -16.35 -14.81 -20.73
CA LYS A 130 -16.60 -16.25 -20.96
C LYS A 130 -18.08 -16.60 -20.83
N GLU A 131 -18.76 -16.07 -19.82
CA GLU A 131 -20.21 -16.25 -19.65
C GLU A 131 -20.98 -15.67 -20.84
N GLN A 132 -20.58 -14.49 -21.32
CA GLN A 132 -21.19 -13.85 -22.48
C GLN A 132 -20.97 -14.66 -23.78
N VAL A 133 -19.76 -15.18 -24.00
CA VAL A 133 -19.44 -16.04 -25.15
C VAL A 133 -20.27 -17.32 -25.11
N GLU A 134 -20.41 -17.95 -23.95
CA GLU A 134 -21.17 -19.20 -23.81
C GLU A 134 -22.67 -18.99 -24.02
N TYR A 135 -23.20 -17.85 -23.55
CA TYR A 135 -24.57 -17.43 -23.86
C TYR A 135 -24.81 -17.27 -25.36
N TYR A 136 -23.93 -16.55 -26.07
CA TYR A 136 -24.08 -16.36 -27.51
C TYR A 136 -23.86 -17.66 -28.30
N ARG A 137 -22.95 -18.53 -27.87
CA ARG A 137 -22.77 -19.87 -28.45
C ARG A 137 -24.06 -20.69 -28.34
N SER A 138 -24.64 -20.76 -27.14
CA SER A 138 -25.89 -21.49 -26.90
C SER A 138 -27.03 -20.96 -27.77
N ARG A 139 -27.15 -19.63 -27.89
CA ARG A 139 -28.15 -19.00 -28.74
C ARG A 139 -27.93 -19.27 -30.22
N ALA A 140 -26.67 -19.28 -30.68
CA ALA A 140 -26.31 -19.60 -32.06
C ALA A 140 -26.66 -21.05 -32.40
N GLU A 141 -26.42 -22.00 -31.50
CA GLU A 141 -26.80 -23.42 -31.69
C GLU A 141 -28.31 -23.61 -31.81
N ILE A 142 -29.10 -22.91 -30.99
CA ILE A 142 -30.57 -22.93 -31.07
C ILE A 142 -31.02 -22.37 -32.44
N LEU A 143 -30.45 -21.25 -32.86
CA LEU A 143 -30.75 -20.64 -34.16
C LEU A 143 -30.38 -21.55 -35.33
N GLN A 144 -29.21 -22.22 -35.28
CA GLN A 144 -28.79 -23.19 -36.31
C GLN A 144 -29.79 -24.34 -36.43
N LYS A 145 -30.29 -24.87 -35.31
CA LYS A 145 -31.33 -25.93 -35.30
C LYS A 145 -32.64 -25.44 -35.92
N VAL A 146 -33.04 -24.21 -35.64
CA VAL A 146 -34.25 -23.60 -36.25
C VAL A 146 -34.06 -23.41 -37.75
N VAL A 147 -32.92 -22.88 -38.20
CA VAL A 147 -32.62 -22.67 -39.63
C VAL A 147 -32.58 -23.99 -40.40
N ALA A 148 -31.91 -25.03 -39.85
CA ALA A 148 -31.86 -26.35 -40.46
C ALA A 148 -33.27 -26.94 -40.65
N LYS A 149 -34.15 -26.78 -39.65
CA LYS A 149 -35.54 -27.23 -39.71
C LYS A 149 -36.38 -26.45 -40.72
N THR A 150 -36.20 -25.14 -40.82
CA THR A 150 -36.95 -24.28 -41.76
C THR A 150 -36.51 -24.49 -43.22
N GLN A 151 -35.23 -24.79 -43.45
CA GLN A 151 -34.68 -24.99 -44.80
C GLN A 151 -34.68 -26.46 -45.26
N ASN A 152 -35.21 -27.40 -44.47
CA ASN A 152 -35.14 -28.85 -44.74
C ASN A 152 -33.71 -29.34 -45.06
N MET A 153 -32.70 -28.74 -44.43
CA MET A 153 -31.29 -29.11 -44.61
C MET A 153 -30.81 -29.95 -43.43
N ASN A 154 -29.97 -30.95 -43.71
CA ASN A 154 -29.33 -31.73 -42.66
C ASN A 154 -28.27 -30.87 -41.93
N LEU A 155 -28.24 -30.94 -40.60
CA LEU A 155 -27.32 -30.19 -39.73
C LEU A 155 -25.84 -30.21 -40.19
N PRO A 156 -25.29 -31.34 -40.68
CA PRO A 156 -23.91 -31.41 -41.19
C PRO A 156 -23.66 -30.56 -42.45
N GLU A 157 -24.67 -30.37 -43.28
CA GLU A 157 -24.57 -29.59 -44.53
C GLU A 157 -24.62 -28.09 -44.25
N LEU A 158 -25.44 -27.68 -43.27
CA LEU A 158 -25.45 -26.31 -42.75
C LEU A 158 -24.10 -25.96 -42.11
N ASN A 159 -23.53 -26.85 -41.32
CA ASN A 159 -22.21 -26.65 -40.69
C ASN A 159 -21.08 -26.51 -41.73
N ARG A 160 -21.11 -27.27 -42.83
CA ARG A 160 -20.15 -27.10 -43.94
C ARG A 160 -20.24 -25.72 -44.59
N LYS A 161 -21.46 -25.20 -44.80
CA LYS A 161 -21.66 -23.85 -45.35
C LYS A 161 -21.22 -22.75 -44.36
N LEU A 162 -21.51 -22.93 -43.07
CA LEU A 162 -21.09 -22.02 -42.02
C LEU A 162 -19.56 -21.93 -41.89
N GLU A 163 -18.86 -23.06 -41.95
CA GLU A 163 -17.39 -23.09 -41.91
C GLU A 163 -16.77 -22.47 -43.18
N ALA A 164 -17.41 -22.60 -44.34
CA ALA A 164 -17.00 -21.88 -45.55
C ALA A 164 -17.10 -20.34 -45.37
N ILE A 165 -18.22 -19.85 -44.82
CA ILE A 165 -18.41 -18.42 -44.52
C ILE A 165 -17.43 -17.93 -43.44
N ARG A 166 -17.18 -18.74 -42.41
CA ARG A 166 -16.22 -18.43 -41.34
C ARG A 166 -14.79 -18.29 -41.88
N SER A 167 -14.43 -19.16 -42.84
CA SER A 167 -13.14 -19.13 -43.52
C SER A 167 -12.99 -17.88 -44.40
N GLU A 168 -14.07 -17.39 -45.01
CA GLU A 168 -14.09 -16.13 -45.76
C GLU A 168 -13.93 -14.91 -44.84
N LEU A 169 -14.65 -14.85 -43.72
CA LEU A 169 -14.52 -13.75 -42.74
C LEU A 169 -13.15 -13.68 -42.07
N GLY A 170 -12.47 -14.81 -41.85
CA GLY A 170 -11.12 -14.85 -41.30
C GLY A 170 -10.04 -14.27 -42.22
N SER A 171 -10.36 -13.99 -43.48
CA SER A 171 -9.45 -13.43 -44.49
C SER A 171 -9.65 -11.94 -44.77
N LEU A 172 -10.67 -11.31 -44.19
CA LEU A 172 -10.96 -9.89 -44.39
C LEU A 172 -10.15 -9.04 -43.41
N SER A 173 -8.98 -8.61 -43.87
CA SER A 173 -8.25 -7.47 -43.29
C SER A 173 -9.18 -6.25 -43.20
N PRO A 174 -9.15 -5.44 -42.12
CA PRO A 174 -10.11 -4.37 -41.92
C PRO A 174 -9.78 -3.17 -42.82
N SER A 175 -10.27 -3.19 -44.05
CA SER A 175 -10.43 -1.99 -44.87
C SER A 175 -11.87 -1.50 -44.69
N GLY A 176 -12.00 -0.27 -44.21
CA GLY A 176 -13.22 0.27 -43.64
C GLY A 176 -14.42 0.29 -44.58
N SER A 177 -15.59 0.05 -44.00
CA SER A 177 -16.83 0.72 -44.38
C SER A 177 -17.86 0.59 -43.27
N SER A 178 -18.55 1.69 -43.04
CA SER A 178 -19.53 1.98 -42.00
C SER A 178 -20.62 0.91 -41.88
N ALA A 179 -20.83 0.40 -40.67
CA ALA A 179 -22.03 -0.34 -40.31
C ALA A 179 -22.60 0.19 -38.99
N SER A 180 -23.81 0.70 -39.12
CA SER A 180 -24.77 1.19 -38.12
C SER A 180 -24.63 0.65 -36.70
N SER A 181 -24.57 1.56 -35.72
CA SER A 181 -24.69 1.25 -34.29
C SER A 181 -26.13 0.87 -33.95
N ILE A 182 -26.34 -0.37 -33.51
CA ILE A 182 -27.55 -0.76 -32.79
C ILE A 182 -27.14 -0.85 -31.32
N LEU A 183 -27.51 0.17 -30.54
CA LEU A 183 -27.44 0.16 -29.08
C LEU A 183 -28.51 -0.79 -28.52
N PRO A 184 -28.19 -1.76 -27.64
CA PRO A 184 -29.16 -2.35 -26.76
C PRO A 184 -29.18 -1.61 -25.42
N ASP A 185 -30.37 -1.14 -25.08
CA ASP A 185 -30.84 -0.58 -23.82
C ASP A 185 -30.36 -1.40 -22.59
N GLU A 186 -29.57 -0.78 -21.72
CA GLU A 186 -29.17 -1.35 -20.43
C GLU A 186 -30.29 -1.10 -19.41
N ARG A 187 -31.05 -2.16 -19.07
CA ARG A 187 -31.76 -2.21 -17.78
C ARG A 187 -31.09 -3.24 -16.88
N PRO A 188 -30.54 -2.85 -15.72
CA PRO A 188 -30.05 -3.79 -14.75
C PRO A 188 -31.25 -4.38 -13.98
N PHE A 189 -31.55 -5.66 -14.23
CA PHE A 189 -32.32 -6.47 -13.29
C PHE A 189 -31.33 -7.23 -12.40
N SER A 190 -31.25 -6.82 -11.14
CA SER A 190 -30.52 -7.53 -10.09
C SER A 190 -31.25 -8.84 -9.73
N PRO A 191 -30.59 -10.00 -9.68
CA PRO A 191 -31.16 -11.17 -9.05
C PRO A 191 -30.86 -11.16 -7.55
N ILE A 192 -31.96 -11.12 -6.79
CA ILE A 192 -32.07 -11.47 -5.38
C ILE A 192 -31.39 -12.81 -5.08
N GLY A 193 -30.57 -12.83 -4.04
CA GLY A 193 -29.92 -14.01 -3.48
C GLY A 193 -29.75 -13.83 -1.97
N SER A 194 -30.80 -14.17 -1.24
CA SER A 194 -30.90 -14.13 0.23
C SER A 194 -29.96 -15.14 0.89
N SER A 195 -28.96 -14.64 1.61
CA SER A 195 -28.38 -15.23 2.85
C SER A 195 -27.17 -14.43 3.37
N ASP A 196 -26.64 -13.49 2.58
CA ASP A 196 -25.54 -12.58 2.97
C ASP A 196 -26.00 -11.17 3.38
N GLU A 197 -27.30 -10.85 3.26
CA GLU A 197 -27.85 -9.50 3.50
C GLU A 197 -27.72 -9.07 4.97
N GLU A 198 -27.97 -9.96 5.95
CA GLU A 198 -27.91 -9.57 7.38
C GLU A 198 -26.50 -9.20 7.86
N ASN A 199 -25.46 -9.87 7.32
CA ASN A 199 -24.07 -9.53 7.63
C ASN A 199 -23.62 -8.26 6.90
N LYS A 200 -24.09 -8.05 5.66
CA LYS A 200 -23.88 -6.79 4.93
C LYS A 200 -24.54 -5.62 5.64
N ASP A 201 -25.78 -5.77 6.10
CA ASP A 201 -26.52 -4.74 6.81
C ASP A 201 -25.81 -4.33 8.12
N GLN A 202 -25.26 -5.29 8.86
CA GLN A 202 -24.46 -4.97 10.05
C GLN A 202 -23.15 -4.25 9.70
N GLU A 203 -22.48 -4.62 8.63
CA GLU A 203 -21.24 -3.97 8.21
C GLU A 203 -21.50 -2.56 7.63
N GLU A 204 -22.61 -2.39 6.91
CA GLU A 204 -23.10 -1.12 6.40
C GLU A 204 -23.54 -0.20 7.53
N MET A 205 -24.22 -0.71 8.55
CA MET A 205 -24.56 0.03 9.77
C MET A 205 -23.30 0.49 10.53
N LYS A 206 -22.28 -0.38 10.66
CA LYS A 206 -20.99 0.01 11.25
C LYS A 206 -20.31 1.11 10.45
N LYS A 207 -20.25 0.96 9.12
CA LYS A 207 -19.68 1.97 8.20
C LYS A 207 -20.42 3.30 8.32
N TYR A 208 -21.75 3.28 8.41
CA TYR A 208 -22.58 4.46 8.62
C TYR A 208 -22.23 5.15 9.94
N PHE A 209 -22.16 4.42 11.05
CA PHE A 209 -21.77 4.98 12.36
C PHE A 209 -20.36 5.60 12.36
N TYR A 210 -19.38 4.91 11.76
CA TYR A 210 -18.02 5.44 11.61
C TYR A 210 -17.99 6.72 10.76
N SER A 211 -18.77 6.77 9.68
CA SER A 211 -18.85 7.96 8.83
C SER A 211 -19.46 9.16 9.56
N LEU A 212 -20.48 8.95 10.40
CA LEU A 212 -21.06 9.99 11.25
C LEU A 212 -20.04 10.51 12.28
N CYS A 213 -19.31 9.61 12.95
CA CYS A 213 -18.25 9.97 13.89
C CYS A 213 -17.12 10.77 13.22
N LEU A 214 -16.70 10.37 12.02
CA LEU A 214 -15.68 11.08 11.25
C LEU A 214 -16.15 12.47 10.83
N THR A 215 -17.39 12.58 10.33
CA THR A 215 -17.99 13.86 9.93
C THR A 215 -18.05 14.82 11.11
N GLN A 216 -18.50 14.35 12.28
CA GLN A 216 -18.55 15.17 13.48
C GLN A 216 -17.16 15.56 13.98
N LYS A 217 -16.18 14.65 13.94
CA LYS A 217 -14.79 14.93 14.29
C LYS A 217 -14.18 16.02 13.39
N ILE A 218 -14.47 15.98 12.09
CA ILE A 218 -14.04 17.01 11.12
C ILE A 218 -14.71 18.36 11.43
N ASN A 219 -16.02 18.38 11.71
CA ASN A 219 -16.74 19.60 12.06
C ASN A 219 -16.21 20.26 13.34
N VAL A 220 -15.93 19.48 14.39
CA VAL A 220 -15.36 19.99 15.65
C VAL A 220 -13.93 20.48 15.46
N SER A 221 -13.14 19.81 14.62
CA SER A 221 -11.77 20.22 14.26
C SER A 221 -11.76 21.54 13.46
N ALA A 222 -12.71 21.69 12.51
CA ALA A 222 -12.89 22.91 11.73
C ALA A 222 -13.34 24.10 12.60
N ALA A 223 -14.14 23.84 13.64
CA ALA A 223 -14.58 24.83 14.61
C ALA A 223 -13.52 25.21 15.68
N LYS A 224 -12.27 24.72 15.55
CA LYS A 224 -11.14 24.94 16.50
C LYS A 224 -11.44 24.57 17.97
N LYS A 225 -12.46 23.74 18.23
CA LYS A 225 -12.73 23.23 19.58
C LYS A 225 -11.81 22.03 19.86
N HIS A 226 -11.33 21.93 21.10
CA HIS A 226 -10.46 20.83 21.52
C HIS A 226 -11.18 19.49 21.34
N VAL A 227 -10.67 18.63 20.46
CA VAL A 227 -11.23 17.30 20.22
C VAL A 227 -10.67 16.32 21.24
N PRO A 228 -11.48 15.79 22.19
CA PRO A 228 -11.05 14.70 23.05
C PRO A 228 -10.74 13.44 22.22
N ASN A 229 -9.69 12.71 22.58
CA ASN A 229 -9.36 11.43 21.96
C ASN A 229 -10.37 10.37 22.42
N LEU A 230 -11.48 10.26 21.69
CA LEU A 230 -12.55 9.32 21.94
C LEU A 230 -12.33 8.00 21.17
N SER A 231 -12.56 6.89 21.86
CA SER A 231 -12.54 5.55 21.28
C SER A 231 -13.85 5.26 20.55
N ILE A 232 -13.88 5.49 19.23
CA ILE A 232 -15.08 5.30 18.39
C ILE A 232 -15.59 3.85 18.44
N SER A 233 -14.69 2.87 18.59
CA SER A 233 -15.05 1.45 18.70
C SER A 233 -15.83 1.12 19.98
N LYS A 234 -15.52 1.78 21.11
CA LYS A 234 -16.26 1.61 22.37
C LYS A 234 -17.64 2.28 22.32
N MET A 235 -17.75 3.41 21.62
CA MET A 235 -19.03 4.10 21.42
C MET A 235 -19.97 3.28 20.53
N LEU A 236 -19.45 2.66 19.47
CA LEU A 236 -20.22 1.77 18.60
C LEU A 236 -20.74 0.57 19.37
N GLN A 237 -19.93 -0.02 20.25
CA GLN A 237 -20.35 -1.14 21.08
C GLN A 237 -21.45 -0.73 22.08
N ASP A 238 -21.33 0.43 22.72
CA ASP A 238 -22.35 0.94 23.67
C ASP A 238 -23.69 1.29 22.97
N VAL A 239 -23.64 1.76 21.73
CA VAL A 239 -24.83 2.05 20.90
C VAL A 239 -25.55 0.76 20.47
N MET A 240 -24.77 -0.28 20.13
CA MET A 240 -25.29 -1.61 19.82
C MET A 240 -25.86 -2.29 21.06
N ASP A 241 -25.20 -2.18 22.22
CA ASP A 241 -25.62 -2.80 23.48
C ASP A 241 -26.88 -2.12 24.07
N LYS A 242 -27.04 -0.81 23.84
CA LYS A 242 -28.23 -0.03 24.28
C LYS A 242 -29.38 -0.02 23.27
N GLY A 243 -29.18 -0.57 22.07
CA GLY A 243 -30.21 -0.65 21.04
C GLY A 243 -30.73 0.71 20.58
N ILE A 244 -29.86 1.72 20.45
CA ILE A 244 -30.28 3.06 20.01
C ILE A 244 -30.59 3.00 18.50
N PRO A 245 -31.75 3.48 18.03
CA PRO A 245 -32.10 3.49 16.61
C PRO A 245 -31.16 4.41 15.80
N SER A 246 -30.95 4.06 14.53
CA SER A 246 -29.99 4.72 13.62
C SER A 246 -30.24 6.21 13.38
N GLU A 247 -31.45 6.68 13.64
CA GLU A 247 -31.87 8.09 13.53
C GLU A 247 -31.29 8.96 14.66
N ASP A 248 -31.09 8.39 15.85
CA ASP A 248 -30.60 9.10 17.04
C ASP A 248 -29.08 9.06 17.21
N TRP A 249 -28.38 8.32 16.35
CA TRP A 249 -26.92 8.17 16.41
C TRP A 249 -26.20 9.51 16.26
N GLN A 250 -26.70 10.40 15.41
CA GLN A 250 -26.12 11.71 15.21
C GLN A 250 -26.20 12.59 16.47
N ALA A 251 -27.31 12.51 17.22
CA ALA A 251 -27.50 13.23 18.49
C ALA A 251 -26.61 12.66 19.61
N PHE A 252 -26.50 11.33 19.69
CA PHE A 252 -25.63 10.65 20.64
C PHE A 252 -24.14 10.99 20.41
N ILE A 253 -23.68 10.91 19.15
CA ILE A 253 -22.31 11.24 18.76
C ILE A 253 -22.03 12.72 19.06
N SER A 254 -22.96 13.63 18.73
CA SER A 254 -22.78 15.07 18.99
C SER A 254 -22.67 15.39 20.48
N THR A 255 -23.44 14.70 21.32
CA THR A 255 -23.38 14.81 22.79
C THR A 255 -22.04 14.31 23.34
N GLN A 256 -21.59 13.14 22.91
CA GLN A 256 -20.31 12.55 23.36
C GLN A 256 -19.08 13.32 22.86
N PHE A 257 -19.14 13.96 21.69
CA PHE A 257 -18.06 14.84 21.23
C PHE A 257 -18.06 16.21 21.93
N SER A 258 -19.19 16.63 22.51
CA SER A 258 -19.30 17.91 23.24
C SER A 258 -18.96 17.75 24.73
N ASN A 259 -19.43 16.67 25.36
CA ASN A 259 -19.13 16.27 26.74
C ASN A 259 -18.74 14.78 26.75
N PRO A 260 -17.43 14.47 26.59
CA PRO A 260 -16.98 13.09 26.51
C PRO A 260 -17.13 12.39 27.85
N ASP A 261 -17.91 11.30 27.90
CA ASP A 261 -17.92 10.43 29.09
C ASP A 261 -16.53 9.84 29.30
N GLN A 262 -16.06 9.85 30.55
CA GLN A 262 -14.71 9.43 30.94
C GLN A 262 -14.40 7.96 30.56
N LYS A 263 -15.43 7.16 30.28
CA LYS A 263 -15.35 5.77 29.82
C LYS A 263 -14.86 5.63 28.36
N PHE A 264 -14.98 6.68 27.55
CA PHE A 264 -14.62 6.67 26.13
C PHE A 264 -13.33 7.44 25.81
N VAL A 265 -12.74 8.13 26.80
CA VAL A 265 -11.48 8.87 26.62
C VAL A 265 -10.29 7.92 26.70
N ASP A 266 -9.59 7.72 25.59
CA ASP A 266 -8.37 6.92 25.57
C ASP A 266 -7.25 7.72 26.28
N GLN A 267 -6.80 7.20 27.43
CA GLN A 267 -5.64 7.77 28.13
C GLN A 267 -4.41 7.65 27.22
N LYS A 268 -3.75 8.78 26.94
CA LYS A 268 -2.46 8.78 26.23
C LYS A 268 -1.45 7.93 27.02
N PRO A 269 -0.64 7.08 26.37
CA PRO A 269 0.48 6.43 27.06
C PRO A 269 1.38 7.52 27.64
N GLN A 270 1.48 7.53 28.97
CA GLN A 270 2.24 8.48 29.75
C GLN A 270 3.72 8.31 29.37
N ARG A 271 4.25 9.23 28.54
CA ARG A 271 5.68 9.28 28.24
C ARG A 271 6.40 9.46 29.57
N ARG A 272 7.22 8.48 29.97
CA ARG A 272 8.14 8.62 31.10
C ARG A 272 8.94 9.90 30.88
N SER A 273 8.85 10.84 31.82
CA SER A 273 9.71 12.02 31.83
C SER A 273 11.16 11.59 31.96
N PRO A 274 12.12 12.25 31.28
CA PRO A 274 13.52 11.99 31.51
C PRO A 274 13.85 12.37 32.97
N LEU A 275 14.31 11.39 33.74
CA LEU A 275 14.90 11.58 35.06
C LEU A 275 16.02 12.62 34.93
N LYS A 276 15.78 13.82 35.49
CA LYS A 276 16.83 14.80 35.77
C LYS A 276 17.70 14.22 36.90
N HIS A 277 18.71 13.43 36.57
CA HIS A 277 19.77 13.14 37.53
C HIS A 277 20.76 14.30 37.55
N LEU A 278 20.60 15.07 38.63
CA LEU A 278 21.50 15.99 39.30
C LEU A 278 22.98 15.95 38.87
N LYS A 279 23.47 17.13 38.49
CA LYS A 279 24.88 17.50 38.58
C LYS A 279 25.31 17.39 40.04
N VAL A 280 26.17 16.44 40.37
CA VAL A 280 27.02 16.53 41.57
C VAL A 280 28.44 16.72 41.04
N PHE A 281 28.85 18.00 41.03
CA PHE A 281 30.24 18.36 41.08
C PHE A 281 30.68 18.13 42.53
N GLU A 282 31.48 17.10 42.78
CA GLU A 282 32.36 17.10 43.94
C GLU A 282 33.81 17.17 43.46
N LYS A 283 34.32 18.38 43.70
CA LYS A 283 35.69 18.85 43.73
C LYS A 283 36.51 17.91 44.62
N ILE A 284 37.42 17.11 44.04
CA ILE A 284 38.55 16.59 44.81
C ILE A 284 39.66 17.62 44.69
N ILE A 285 40.04 18.09 45.86
CA ILE A 285 41.01 19.12 46.20
C ILE A 285 42.43 18.53 46.03
N GLU A 286 43.31 19.29 45.38
CA GLU A 286 44.77 19.19 45.58
C GLU A 286 45.10 19.63 47.00
N ASP A 287 45.87 18.85 47.75
CA ASP A 287 46.94 19.33 48.64
C ASP A 287 47.66 18.17 49.36
N HIS A 288 48.91 17.94 48.94
CA HIS A 288 50.16 17.72 49.69
C HIS A 288 51.10 16.68 49.07
#